data_AF-A0A650GC67-F1
#
_entry.id   AF-A0A650GC67-F1
#
_cell.length_a   1.000
_cell.length_b   1.000
_cell.length_c   1.000
_cell.angle_alpha   90.00
_cell.angle_beta   90.00
_cell.angle_gamma   90.00
#
_symmetry.space_group_name_H-M   'P 1'
#
loop_
_entity.id
_entity.type
_entity.pdbx_description
1 polymer ?
#
loop_
_entity_poly.entity_id
_entity_poly.type
_entity_poly.pdbx_seq_one_letter_code
_entity_poly.pdbx_strand_id
1 'polypeptide(L)'
;MIEDQGRDSEAVFTMDPVEVLIAMARIIVAKQRFLADAARAYAALPPAVGQSPEGAAVKAQFDALQRETAEGFPSMVASLRVALEAYDTFGPGQVTVDTPHEAALWNNKHYVWTQELTVPPLSH
;
A
#
# COMPACT_ATOMS: atom_id res chain seq x y z
N MET A 1 -30.95 -25.04 -4.07
CA MET A 1 -30.53 -23.67 -4.40
C MET A 1 -29.48 -23.30 -3.36
N ILE A 2 -28.23 -23.66 -3.64
CA ILE A 2 -27.08 -23.43 -2.76
C ILE A 2 -26.29 -22.34 -3.48
N GLU A 3 -26.12 -21.21 -2.80
CA GLU A 3 -25.33 -20.08 -3.27
C GLU A 3 -23.84 -20.46 -3.34
N ASP A 4 -23.31 -20.52 -4.55
CA ASP A 4 -21.87 -20.63 -4.85
C ASP A 4 -21.24 -19.24 -4.84
N GLN A 5 -21.26 -18.56 -3.68
CA GLN A 5 -20.71 -17.20 -3.56
C GLN A 5 -19.19 -17.18 -3.32
N GLY A 6 -18.52 -18.33 -3.38
CA GLY A 6 -17.08 -18.46 -3.10
C GLY A 6 -16.18 -18.58 -4.33
N ARG A 7 -16.72 -18.90 -5.52
CA ARG A 7 -15.95 -19.09 -6.76
C ARG A 7 -15.92 -17.89 -7.70
N ASP A 8 -16.88 -16.97 -7.57
CA ASP A 8 -17.05 -15.88 -8.55
C ASP A 8 -16.13 -14.68 -8.34
N SER A 9 -15.57 -14.47 -7.14
CA SER A 9 -14.67 -13.32 -6.90
C SER A 9 -13.30 -13.47 -7.57
N GLU A 10 -12.85 -14.69 -7.84
CA GLU A 10 -11.68 -14.95 -8.71
C GLU A 10 -12.03 -14.86 -10.20
N ALA A 11 -13.31 -14.93 -10.57
CA ALA A 11 -13.75 -15.02 -11.96
C ALA A 11 -13.81 -13.66 -12.68
N VAL A 12 -13.84 -12.55 -11.94
CA VAL A 12 -13.91 -11.19 -12.51
C VAL A 12 -12.88 -10.27 -11.86
N PHE A 13 -12.14 -9.53 -12.67
CA PHE A 13 -11.34 -8.39 -12.23
C PHE A 13 -12.04 -7.10 -12.66
N THR A 14 -12.12 -6.10 -11.77
CA THR A 14 -12.68 -4.79 -12.11
C THR A 14 -11.88 -3.69 -11.44
N MET A 15 -11.55 -2.64 -12.20
CA MET A 15 -10.77 -1.50 -11.74
C MET A 15 -11.06 -0.27 -12.60
N ASP A 16 -11.06 0.93 -12.02
CA ASP A 16 -10.76 2.15 -12.77
C ASP A 16 -9.31 2.54 -12.45
N PRO A 17 -8.37 2.42 -13.41
CA PRO A 17 -6.97 2.61 -13.12
C PRO A 17 -6.63 4.06 -12.77
N VAL A 18 -7.35 5.05 -13.34
CA VAL A 18 -7.09 6.46 -13.06
C VAL A 18 -7.57 6.81 -11.65
N GLU A 19 -8.75 6.34 -11.26
CA GLU A 19 -9.26 6.54 -9.90
C GLU A 19 -8.33 5.88 -8.86
N VAL A 20 -7.89 4.65 -9.11
CA VAL A 20 -6.97 3.94 -8.21
C VAL A 20 -5.63 4.66 -8.10
N LEU A 21 -5.03 5.10 -9.21
CA LEU A 21 -3.76 5.85 -9.19
C LEU A 21 -3.89 7.13 -8.36
N ILE A 22 -4.96 7.90 -8.55
CA ILE A 22 -5.20 9.14 -7.79
C ILE A 22 -5.42 8.83 -6.32
N ALA A 23 -6.24 7.84 -5.98
CA ALA A 23 -6.52 7.45 -4.60
C ALA A 23 -5.24 7.00 -3.88
N MET A 24 -4.44 6.14 -4.51
CA MET A 24 -3.18 5.65 -3.93
C MET A 24 -2.15 6.75 -3.79
N ALA A 25 -2.00 7.64 -4.78
CA ALA A 25 -1.11 8.80 -4.67
C ALA A 25 -1.49 9.70 -3.49
N ARG A 26 -2.78 9.96 -3.28
CA ARG A 26 -3.28 10.72 -2.12
C ARG A 26 -2.96 10.02 -0.80
N ILE A 27 -3.17 8.70 -0.71
CA ILE A 27 -2.86 7.92 0.49
C ILE A 27 -1.36 8.00 0.82
N ILE A 28 -0.49 7.80 -0.16
CA ILE A 28 0.96 7.84 0.03
C ILE A 28 1.41 9.23 0.51
N VAL A 29 0.94 10.30 -0.15
CA VAL A 29 1.26 11.67 0.25
C VAL A 29 0.76 11.97 1.66
N ALA A 30 -0.46 11.55 2.00
CA ALA A 30 -1.03 11.75 3.33
C ALA A 30 -0.22 11.03 4.42
N LYS A 31 0.13 9.75 4.19
CA LYS A 31 0.96 8.98 5.12
C LYS A 31 2.34 9.61 5.31
N GLN A 32 3.00 10.00 4.22
CA GLN A 32 4.33 10.62 4.30
C GLN A 32 4.28 11.96 5.04
N ARG A 33 3.22 12.75 4.83
CA ARG A 33 3.02 14.02 5.53
C ARG A 33 2.79 13.80 7.02
N PHE A 34 1.94 12.84 7.39
CA PHE A 34 1.72 12.48 8.78
C PHE A 34 3.02 12.09 9.50
N LEU A 35 3.85 11.24 8.88
CA LEU A 35 5.17 10.88 9.43
C LEU A 35 6.08 12.10 9.61
N ALA A 36 6.12 12.99 8.61
CA ALA A 36 6.95 14.19 8.68
C ALA A 36 6.47 15.18 9.75
N ASP A 37 5.16 15.33 9.91
CA ASP A 37 4.56 16.15 10.96
C ASP A 37 4.82 15.57 12.36
N ALA A 38 4.66 14.26 12.53
CA ALA A 38 4.98 13.57 13.79
C ALA A 38 6.48 13.71 14.15
N ALA A 39 7.38 13.54 13.18
CA ALA A 39 8.82 13.72 13.39
C ALA A 39 9.15 15.15 13.84
N ARG A 40 8.56 16.16 13.19
CA ARG A 40 8.75 17.57 13.56
C ARG A 40 8.20 17.87 14.95
N ALA A 41 7.02 17.33 15.29
CA ALA A 41 6.42 17.50 16.60
C ALA A 41 7.31 16.90 17.71
N TYR A 42 7.87 15.71 17.49
CA TYR A 42 8.80 15.09 18.42
C TYR A 42 10.09 15.92 18.57
N ALA A 43 10.67 16.39 17.47
CA ALA A 43 11.88 17.22 17.49
C ALA A 43 11.69 18.58 18.18
N ALA A 44 10.45 19.08 18.24
CA ALA A 44 10.10 20.33 18.91
C ALA A 44 9.87 20.17 20.43
N LEU A 45 9.92 18.95 20.97
CA LEU A 45 9.74 18.72 22.40
C LEU A 45 10.87 19.37 23.21
N PRO A 46 10.58 19.98 24.37
CA PRO A 46 11.61 20.44 25.28
C PRO A 46 12.55 19.28 25.68
N PRO A 47 13.87 19.49 25.84
CA PRO A 47 14.82 18.41 26.17
C PRO A 47 14.44 17.62 27.42
N ALA A 48 13.91 18.30 28.45
CA ALA A 48 13.45 17.68 29.69
C ALA A 48 12.27 16.71 29.47
N VAL A 49 11.40 16.99 28.47
CA VAL A 49 10.28 16.13 28.10
C VAL A 49 10.77 15.00 27.18
N GLY A 50 11.64 15.29 26.21
CA GLY A 50 12.18 14.27 25.30
C GLY A 50 13.00 13.18 26.01
N GLN A 51 13.66 13.53 27.12
CA GLN A 51 14.43 12.60 27.95
C GLN A 51 13.60 11.92 29.06
N SER A 52 12.33 12.27 29.24
CA SER A 52 11.47 11.61 30.21
C SER A 52 11.07 10.20 29.72
N PRO A 53 10.62 9.31 30.62
CA PRO A 53 10.06 8.02 30.23
C PRO A 53 8.92 8.13 29.20
N GLU A 54 8.08 9.16 29.33
CA GLU A 54 7.01 9.45 28.38
C GLU A 54 7.57 9.88 27.01
N GLY A 55 8.59 10.73 26.98
CA GLY A 55 9.30 11.09 25.74
C GLY A 55 9.92 9.89 25.03
N ALA A 56 10.51 8.96 25.79
CA ALA A 56 11.03 7.71 25.27
C ALA A 56 9.92 6.80 24.70
N ALA A 57 8.76 6.73 25.35
CA ALA A 57 7.61 5.96 24.87
C ALA A 57 7.05 6.54 23.55
N VAL A 58 6.92 7.87 23.45
CA VAL A 58 6.50 8.54 22.21
C VAL A 58 7.48 8.26 21.07
N LYS A 59 8.80 8.32 21.36
CA LYS A 59 9.83 7.97 20.36
C LYS A 59 9.67 6.54 19.86
N ALA A 60 9.49 5.58 20.77
CA ALA A 60 9.35 4.18 20.41
C ALA A 60 8.09 3.93 19.55
N GLN A 61 6.98 4.61 19.84
CA GLN A 61 5.78 4.57 19.01
C GLN A 61 6.03 5.12 17.61
N PHE A 62 6.74 6.25 17.51
CA PHE A 62 7.10 6.84 16.23
C PHE A 62 8.03 5.92 15.41
N ASP A 63 9.06 5.34 16.04
CA ASP A 63 9.97 4.39 15.40
C ASP A 63 9.21 3.14 14.89
N ALA A 64 8.24 2.64 15.67
CA ALA A 64 7.39 1.52 15.27
C ALA A 64 6.52 1.86 14.06
N LEU A 65 5.89 3.04 14.06
CA LEU A 65 5.09 3.52 12.93
C LEU A 65 5.92 3.71 11.65
N GLN A 66 7.14 4.24 11.78
CA GLN A 66 8.06 4.37 10.64
C GLN A 66 8.40 3.01 10.06
N ARG A 67 8.66 2.01 10.92
CA ARG A 67 8.95 0.64 10.49
C ARG A 67 7.76 0.00 9.80
N GLU A 68 6.57 0.07 10.40
CA GLU A 68 5.33 -0.45 9.79
C GLU A 68 5.06 0.19 8.42
N THR A 69 5.29 1.51 8.31
CA THR A 69 5.12 2.20 7.02
C THR A 69 6.13 1.73 5.99
N ALA A 70 7.39 1.52 6.39
CA ALA A 70 8.43 1.00 5.50
C ALA A 70 8.15 -0.44 5.05
N GLU A 71 7.72 -1.31 5.98
CA GLU A 71 7.33 -2.69 5.70
C GLU A 71 6.12 -2.78 4.77
N GLY A 72 5.14 -1.89 4.92
CA GLY A 72 3.97 -1.83 4.04
C GLY A 72 4.20 -1.10 2.71
N PHE A 73 5.33 -0.43 2.52
CA PHE A 73 5.59 0.39 1.32
C PHE A 73 5.57 -0.42 0.02
N PRO A 74 6.22 -1.59 -0.09
CA PRO A 74 6.17 -2.42 -1.29
C PRO A 74 4.74 -2.77 -1.74
N SER A 75 3.84 -3.08 -0.80
CA SER A 75 2.43 -3.38 -1.07
C SER A 75 1.67 -2.17 -1.64
N MET A 76 1.91 -0.97 -1.09
CA MET A 76 1.32 0.26 -1.64
C MET A 76 1.83 0.56 -3.06
N VAL A 77 3.12 0.34 -3.33
CA VAL A 77 3.70 0.52 -4.67
C VAL A 77 3.21 -0.55 -5.64
N ALA A 78 3.01 -1.80 -5.19
CA ALA A 78 2.41 -2.86 -5.98
C ALA A 78 0.99 -2.49 -6.46
N SER A 79 0.18 -1.88 -5.59
CA SER A 79 -1.15 -1.38 -5.97
C SER A 79 -1.08 -0.32 -7.08
N LEU A 80 -0.14 0.63 -6.98
CA LEU A 80 0.11 1.59 -8.07
C LEU A 80 0.57 0.90 -9.35
N ARG A 81 1.45 -0.11 -9.25
CA ARG A 81 1.96 -0.85 -10.39
C ARG A 81 0.85 -1.58 -11.15
N VAL A 82 -0.08 -2.24 -10.43
CA VAL A 82 -1.26 -2.88 -11.04
C VAL A 82 -2.11 -1.85 -11.80
N ALA A 83 -2.37 -0.69 -11.18
CA ALA A 83 -3.19 0.35 -11.81
C ALA A 83 -2.50 0.97 -13.03
N LEU A 84 -1.19 1.18 -12.99
CA LEU A 84 -0.41 1.59 -14.17
C LEU A 84 -0.48 0.54 -15.28
N GLU A 85 -0.32 -0.73 -14.95
CA GLU A 85 -0.39 -1.81 -15.94
C GLU A 85 -1.78 -1.93 -16.56
N ALA A 86 -2.85 -1.76 -15.77
CA ALA A 86 -4.22 -1.70 -16.27
C ALA A 86 -4.45 -0.49 -17.17
N TYR A 87 -3.93 0.68 -16.81
CA TYR A 87 -3.98 1.88 -17.66
C TYR A 87 -3.25 1.67 -18.99
N ASP A 88 -2.04 1.11 -18.95
CA ASP A 88 -1.23 0.87 -20.15
C ASP A 88 -1.87 -0.18 -21.07
N THR A 89 -2.63 -1.13 -20.51
CA THR A 89 -3.29 -2.21 -21.26
C THR A 89 -4.65 -1.80 -21.82
N PHE A 90 -5.49 -1.15 -21.02
CA PHE A 90 -6.91 -0.89 -21.34
C PHE A 90 -7.22 0.58 -21.57
N GLY A 91 -6.30 1.49 -21.23
CA GLY A 91 -6.53 2.93 -21.23
C GLY A 91 -7.25 3.43 -19.98
N PRO A 92 -7.75 4.68 -19.99
CA PRO A 92 -8.52 5.25 -18.89
C PRO A 92 -9.94 4.69 -18.80
N GLY A 93 -10.54 4.79 -17.61
CA GLY A 93 -11.93 4.41 -17.33
C GLY A 93 -12.07 3.01 -16.75
N GLN A 94 -13.28 2.68 -16.31
CA GLN A 94 -13.58 1.38 -15.71
C GLN A 94 -13.32 0.24 -16.70
N VAL A 95 -12.49 -0.72 -16.30
CA VAL A 95 -12.27 -1.99 -16.98
C VAL A 95 -12.87 -3.13 -16.17
N THR A 96 -13.45 -4.08 -16.89
CA THR A 96 -13.87 -5.39 -16.36
C THR A 96 -13.26 -6.48 -17.24
N VAL A 97 -12.58 -7.43 -16.61
CA VAL A 97 -12.07 -8.66 -17.24
C VAL A 97 -12.88 -9.80 -16.65
N ASP A 98 -13.74 -10.41 -17.46
CA ASP A 98 -14.71 -11.45 -17.06
C ASP A 98 -14.29 -12.87 -17.49
N THR A 99 -13.23 -12.97 -18.29
CA THR A 99 -12.67 -14.24 -18.71
C THR A 99 -11.89 -14.84 -17.53
N PRO A 100 -12.31 -16.00 -16.96
CA PRO A 100 -11.83 -16.43 -15.64
C PRO A 100 -10.31 -16.57 -15.52
N HIS A 101 -9.65 -17.07 -16.57
CA HIS A 101 -8.19 -17.22 -16.55
C HIS A 101 -7.46 -15.86 -16.61
N GLU A 102 -7.98 -14.90 -17.36
CA GLU A 102 -7.42 -13.55 -17.43
C GLU A 102 -7.70 -12.78 -16.14
N ALA A 103 -8.92 -12.88 -15.60
CA ALA A 103 -9.29 -12.27 -14.33
C ALA A 103 -8.39 -12.77 -13.18
N ALA A 104 -8.15 -14.09 -13.10
CA ALA A 104 -7.24 -14.67 -12.12
C ALA A 104 -5.80 -14.14 -12.26
N LEU A 105 -5.32 -13.90 -13.49
CA LEU A 105 -4.01 -13.27 -13.70
C LEU A 105 -4.00 -11.85 -13.14
N TRP A 106 -5.00 -11.04 -13.44
CA TRP A 106 -5.09 -9.66 -12.95
C TRP A 106 -5.22 -9.58 -11.43
N ASN A 107 -6.08 -10.41 -10.83
CA ASN A 107 -6.27 -10.48 -9.38
C ASN A 107 -4.97 -10.85 -8.63
N ASN A 108 -4.10 -11.65 -9.25
CA ASN A 108 -2.83 -12.06 -8.66
C ASN A 108 -1.69 -11.03 -8.81
N LYS A 109 -1.82 -10.03 -9.69
CA LYS A 109 -0.73 -9.09 -9.96
C LYS A 109 -0.26 -8.33 -8.73
N HIS A 110 -1.18 -7.95 -7.83
CA HIS A 110 -0.80 -7.26 -6.59
C HIS A 110 0.18 -8.08 -5.75
N TYR A 111 -0.09 -9.39 -5.60
CA TYR A 111 0.78 -10.29 -4.85
C TYR A 111 2.16 -10.42 -5.52
N VAL A 112 2.19 -10.65 -6.83
CA VAL A 112 3.43 -10.77 -7.61
C VAL A 112 4.27 -9.51 -7.48
N TRP A 113 3.69 -8.34 -7.74
CA TRP A 113 4.41 -7.07 -7.65
C TRP A 113 4.86 -6.76 -6.21
N THR A 114 4.10 -7.15 -5.19
CA THR A 114 4.54 -6.98 -3.80
C THR A 114 5.81 -7.79 -3.52
N GLN A 115 5.89 -9.03 -4.00
CA GLN A 115 7.08 -9.86 -3.84
C GLN A 115 8.28 -9.27 -4.59
N GLU A 116 8.08 -8.84 -5.84
CA GLU A 116 9.17 -8.27 -6.64
C GLU A 116 9.72 -6.95 -6.09
N LEU A 117 8.85 -6.14 -5.47
CA LEU A 117 9.22 -4.84 -4.91
C LEU A 117 9.69 -4.92 -3.46
N THR A 118 9.58 -6.08 -2.83
CA THR A 118 10.12 -6.31 -1.48
C THR A 118 11.60 -6.61 -1.59
N VAL A 119 12.44 -5.74 -1.01
CA VAL A 119 13.89 -5.97 -0.96
C VAL A 119 14.18 -7.18 -0.06
N PRO A 120 14.82 -8.25 -0.56
CA PRO A 120 15.16 -9.39 0.27
C PRO A 120 16.29 -9.02 1.24
N PRO A 121 16.35 -9.64 2.44
CA PRO A 121 17.47 -9.44 3.34
C PRO A 121 18.77 -9.93 2.70
N LEU A 122 19.80 -9.09 2.70
CA LEU A 122 21.14 -9.51 2.28
C LEU A 122 21.65 -10.55 3.29
N SER A 123 21.90 -11.76 2.83
CA SER A 123 22.55 -12.78 3.65
C SER A 123 24.00 -12.35 3.88
N HIS A 124 24.37 -12.12 5.14
CA HIS A 124 25.75 -11.94 5.58
C HIS A 124 26.32 -13.25 6.10
#